data_AF-A0A6I5ZCM7-F1
#
_entry.id   AF-A0A6I5ZCM7-F1
#
_cell.length_a   1.000
_cell.length_b   1.000
_cell.length_c   1.000
_cell.angle_alpha   90.00
_cell.angle_beta   90.00
_cell.angle_gamma   90.00
#
_symmetry.space_group_name_H-M   'P 1'
#
loop_
_entity.id
_entity.type
_entity.pdbx_description
1 polymer ?
#
loop_
_entity_poly.entity_id
_entity_poly.type
_entity_poly.pdbx_seq_one_letter_code
_entity_poly.pdbx_strand_id
1 'polypeptide(L)'
;MRTSKLLLGLVVAAMAGLLVATAAPARADLPVTYNFLSGIPGELTNPGGSLPGANDWNCKPSPRHPNPVILVHGTGGSQQTNWGTYVPLLKNEGYCVFTTTYGAIKGAPWPISAIGGMGLMSESARELGGFITKVKSTTGASKVDIIGHSQGTVVPAYYVKYLGGKDSVDKYVSLAPVWRGTTVAAADAIGPFVRGLGVRPEQVPLCQACFDLDPGAAFLRKVADGGYYEPGIQYTNIATRHDELVVPYWYGLPPGGKNVRNIVVQDGCSVDYTEHAGMAGSRRTAYFVLNALDPEHPRRVPCERVAPFTGSPF
;
A
#
# COMPACT_ATOMS: atom_id res chain seq x y z
N MET A 1 72.43 -56.75 10.79
CA MET A 1 71.18 -56.46 11.53
C MET A 1 71.26 -55.05 12.11
N ARG A 2 70.22 -54.25 11.90
CA ARG A 2 69.89 -52.95 12.53
C ARG A 2 70.84 -51.76 12.30
N THR A 3 70.43 -50.89 11.38
CA THR A 3 70.79 -49.47 11.33
C THR A 3 69.77 -48.65 12.15
N SER A 4 70.25 -47.89 13.15
CA SER A 4 69.44 -46.94 13.93
C SER A 4 69.46 -45.56 13.26
N LYS A 5 68.27 -44.96 13.12
CA LYS A 5 67.98 -43.74 12.38
C LYS A 5 68.31 -42.47 13.18
N LEU A 6 68.87 -41.48 12.50
CA LEU A 6 68.95 -40.08 12.95
C LEU A 6 67.55 -39.45 13.00
N LEU A 7 67.29 -38.68 14.06
CA LEU A 7 66.16 -37.75 14.18
C LEU A 7 66.69 -36.33 13.90
N LEU A 8 66.19 -35.71 12.82
CA LEU A 8 66.35 -34.28 12.57
C LEU A 8 64.95 -33.66 12.60
N GLY A 9 64.75 -32.69 13.50
CA GLY A 9 63.48 -32.00 13.70
C GLY A 9 63.14 -31.05 12.55
N LEU A 10 61.83 -30.92 12.28
CA LEU A 10 61.27 -29.94 11.36
C LEU A 10 60.18 -29.17 12.11
N VAL A 11 60.43 -27.87 12.29
CA VAL A 11 59.45 -26.89 12.77
C VAL A 11 58.57 -26.50 11.59
N VAL A 12 57.27 -26.73 11.68
CA VAL A 12 56.28 -26.20 10.73
C VAL A 12 55.40 -25.21 11.47
N ALA A 13 55.55 -23.93 11.14
CA ALA A 13 54.68 -22.86 11.62
C ALA A 13 53.36 -22.88 10.82
N ALA A 14 52.24 -23.14 11.50
CA ALA A 14 50.91 -23.04 10.92
C ALA A 14 50.34 -21.64 11.20
N MET A 15 50.20 -20.81 10.15
CA MET A 15 49.41 -19.58 10.22
C MET A 15 47.94 -19.91 10.00
N ALA A 16 47.13 -19.88 11.06
CA ALA A 16 45.67 -19.91 10.97
C ALA A 16 45.16 -18.47 10.80
N GLY A 17 44.69 -18.12 9.59
CA GLY A 17 43.98 -16.87 9.36
C GLY A 17 42.56 -16.94 9.93
N LEU A 18 42.25 -16.12 10.94
CA LEU A 18 40.88 -15.92 11.40
C LEU A 18 40.12 -15.07 10.36
N LEU A 19 39.20 -15.69 9.63
CA LEU A 19 38.14 -15.00 8.91
C LEU A 19 37.11 -14.51 9.93
N VAL A 20 37.21 -13.25 10.33
CA VAL A 20 36.15 -12.57 11.09
C VAL A 20 35.05 -12.21 10.10
N ALA A 21 33.99 -13.02 10.04
CA ALA A 21 32.77 -12.67 9.36
C ALA A 21 32.11 -11.52 10.13
N THR A 22 32.22 -10.29 9.60
CA THR A 22 31.47 -9.14 10.13
C THR A 22 30.00 -9.31 9.76
N ALA A 23 29.21 -9.83 10.70
CA ALA A 23 27.75 -9.78 10.58
C ALA A 23 27.33 -8.31 10.50
N ALA A 24 26.64 -7.94 9.41
CA ALA A 24 26.05 -6.62 9.30
C ALA A 24 25.08 -6.40 10.48
N PRO A 25 25.06 -5.20 11.09
CA PRO A 25 24.16 -4.93 12.20
C PRO A 25 22.71 -5.15 11.76
N ALA A 26 21.95 -5.90 12.56
CA ALA A 26 20.51 -6.06 12.35
C ALA A 26 19.85 -4.68 12.35
N ARG A 27 19.18 -4.33 11.26
CA ARG A 27 18.42 -3.08 11.16
C ARG A 27 17.29 -3.14 12.18
N ALA A 28 17.22 -2.17 13.09
CA ALA A 28 16.11 -2.08 14.03
C ALA A 28 14.80 -1.86 13.26
N ASP A 29 13.77 -2.63 13.59
CA ASP A 29 12.45 -2.51 13.00
C ASP A 29 11.84 -1.13 13.28
N LEU A 30 11.13 -0.60 12.29
CA LEU A 30 10.37 0.63 12.44
C LEU A 30 9.13 0.39 13.33
N PRO A 31 8.76 1.35 14.19
CA PRO A 31 7.54 1.20 14.99
C PRO A 31 6.31 1.17 14.09
N VAL A 32 5.47 0.14 14.24
CA VAL A 32 4.20 0.00 13.52
C VAL A 32 3.06 0.44 14.43
N THR A 33 2.40 1.54 14.06
CA THR A 33 1.19 2.01 14.75
C THR A 33 -0.03 1.63 13.92
N TYR A 34 -0.93 0.80 14.46
CA TYR A 34 -2.20 0.44 13.83
C TYR A 34 -3.22 1.56 14.07
N ASN A 35 -3.17 2.57 13.20
CA ASN A 35 -4.04 3.73 13.25
C ASN A 35 -3.97 4.44 11.90
N PHE A 36 -5.12 4.65 11.25
CA PHE A 36 -5.21 5.30 9.95
C PHE A 36 -4.54 6.69 9.92
N LEU A 37 -4.68 7.47 11.00
CA LEU A 37 -4.18 8.84 11.10
C LEU A 37 -2.70 8.91 11.51
N SER A 38 -2.03 7.78 11.74
CA SER A 38 -0.62 7.75 12.18
C SER A 38 0.38 8.32 11.16
N GLY A 39 -0.06 8.56 9.91
CA GLY A 39 0.74 9.23 8.88
C GLY A 39 0.74 10.77 8.98
N ILE A 40 -0.25 11.36 9.65
CA ILE A 40 -0.40 12.83 9.73
C ILE A 40 0.80 13.53 10.40
N PRO A 41 1.35 13.03 11.53
CA PRO A 41 2.54 13.65 12.12
C PRO A 41 3.73 13.71 11.16
N GLY A 42 3.89 12.71 10.28
CA GLY A 42 4.91 12.71 9.23
C GLY A 42 4.72 13.85 8.24
N GLU A 43 3.49 14.08 7.77
CA GLU A 43 3.17 15.20 6.87
C GLU A 43 3.37 16.57 7.54
N LEU A 44 3.02 16.70 8.83
CA LEU A 44 3.18 17.95 9.57
C LEU A 44 4.65 18.30 9.83
N THR A 45 5.50 17.30 10.06
CA THR A 45 6.92 17.48 10.39
C THR A 45 7.83 17.46 9.15
N ASN A 46 7.38 16.85 8.06
CA ASN A 46 8.07 16.77 6.78
C ASN A 46 7.10 17.00 5.60
N PRO A 47 6.63 18.25 5.37
CA PRO A 47 5.68 18.60 4.32
C PRO A 47 6.08 18.09 2.92
N GLY A 48 5.20 17.31 2.28
CA GLY A 48 5.46 16.70 0.96
C GLY A 48 6.57 15.64 0.93
N GLY A 49 7.12 15.29 2.10
CA GLY A 49 8.16 14.29 2.27
C GLY A 49 7.63 12.86 2.27
N SER A 50 8.42 11.93 2.79
CA SER A 50 8.06 10.50 2.87
C SER A 50 8.18 9.98 4.29
N LEU A 51 7.28 9.08 4.66
CA LEU A 51 7.39 8.35 5.93
C LEU A 51 8.66 7.50 5.96
N PRO A 52 9.30 7.32 7.13
CA PRO A 52 10.43 6.41 7.26
C PRO A 52 10.08 5.01 6.74
N GLY A 53 10.83 4.53 5.74
CA GLY A 53 10.60 3.23 5.11
C GLY A 53 9.96 3.29 3.72
N ALA A 54 9.37 4.42 3.32
CA ALA A 54 8.86 4.65 1.98
C ALA A 54 9.83 5.44 1.11
N ASN A 55 9.72 5.27 -0.21
CA ASN A 55 10.42 6.06 -1.23
C ASN A 55 11.95 6.06 -1.09
N ASP A 56 12.50 4.95 -0.61
CA ASP A 56 13.94 4.69 -0.66
C ASP A 56 14.32 4.30 -2.11
N TRP A 57 14.74 5.30 -2.89
CA TRP A 57 15.14 5.13 -4.29
C TRP A 57 16.43 4.31 -4.47
N ASN A 58 17.13 3.94 -3.38
CA ASN A 58 18.25 3.00 -3.45
C ASN A 58 17.83 1.57 -3.13
N CYS A 59 16.57 1.33 -2.77
CA CYS A 59 16.08 0.01 -2.42
C CYS A 59 16.15 -0.95 -3.61
N LYS A 60 16.66 -2.16 -3.36
CA LYS A 60 16.72 -3.25 -4.32
C LYS A 60 15.82 -4.39 -3.85
N PRO A 61 14.77 -4.74 -4.62
CA PRO A 61 13.91 -5.88 -4.30
C PRO A 61 14.73 -7.15 -4.10
N SER A 62 14.35 -7.94 -3.10
CA SER A 62 15.03 -9.20 -2.79
C SER A 62 14.46 -10.34 -3.63
N PRO A 63 15.13 -11.51 -3.74
CA PRO A 63 14.54 -12.68 -4.37
C PRO A 63 13.22 -13.14 -3.72
N ARG A 64 13.05 -12.92 -2.40
CA ARG A 64 11.82 -13.24 -1.67
C ARG A 64 10.69 -12.26 -1.99
N HIS A 65 11.01 -10.98 -2.19
CA HIS A 65 10.07 -9.92 -2.51
C HIS A 65 10.56 -9.17 -3.76
N PRO A 66 10.44 -9.77 -4.97
CA PRO A 66 11.05 -9.24 -6.19
C PRO A 66 10.31 -8.03 -6.77
N ASN A 67 9.05 -7.84 -6.38
CA ASN A 67 8.23 -6.70 -6.81
C ASN A 67 8.24 -5.61 -5.73
N PRO A 68 8.58 -4.35 -6.04
CA PRO A 68 8.33 -3.24 -5.13
C PRO A 68 6.81 -3.03 -4.97
N VAL A 69 6.41 -2.57 -3.79
CA VAL A 69 5.00 -2.33 -3.44
C VAL A 69 4.68 -0.85 -3.61
N ILE A 70 3.62 -0.56 -4.36
CA ILE A 70 3.09 0.78 -4.58
C ILE A 70 1.83 0.98 -3.73
N LEU A 71 1.89 1.93 -2.80
CA LEU A 71 0.73 2.31 -1.98
C LEU A 71 0.00 3.51 -2.63
N VAL A 72 -1.29 3.34 -2.93
CA VAL A 72 -2.12 4.29 -3.68
C VAL A 72 -3.27 4.79 -2.82
N HIS A 73 -3.13 6.00 -2.28
CA HIS A 73 -4.05 6.54 -1.26
C HIS A 73 -5.47 6.78 -1.80
N GLY A 74 -6.43 6.95 -0.89
CA GLY A 74 -7.81 7.31 -1.20
C GLY A 74 -8.01 8.81 -1.44
N THR A 75 -9.27 9.23 -1.62
CA THR A 75 -9.65 10.64 -1.75
C THR A 75 -9.24 11.43 -0.50
N GLY A 76 -8.63 12.60 -0.69
CA GLY A 76 -8.16 13.48 0.39
C GLY A 76 -6.86 13.03 1.08
N GLY A 77 -6.41 11.79 0.83
CA GLY A 77 -5.16 11.25 1.39
C GLY A 77 -3.90 11.73 0.65
N SER A 78 -2.74 11.31 1.13
CA SER A 78 -1.42 11.63 0.58
C SER A 78 -0.47 10.43 0.68
N GLN A 79 0.73 10.59 0.11
CA GLN A 79 1.83 9.63 0.27
C GLN A 79 2.27 9.40 1.73
N GLN A 80 1.90 10.28 2.66
CA GLN A 80 2.17 10.12 4.09
C GLN A 80 0.89 9.85 4.88
N THR A 81 -0.14 10.68 4.72
CA THR A 81 -1.29 10.70 5.64
C THR A 81 -2.10 9.40 5.65
N ASN A 82 -2.16 8.67 4.54
CA ASN A 82 -2.92 7.42 4.42
C ASN A 82 -2.14 6.17 4.88
N TRP A 83 -0.82 6.27 5.09
CA TRP A 83 0.06 5.09 5.10
C TRP A 83 0.93 4.93 6.34
N GLY A 84 0.57 5.57 7.45
CA GLY A 84 1.30 5.47 8.72
C GLY A 84 1.43 4.04 9.25
N THR A 85 0.44 3.18 9.01
CA THR A 85 0.52 1.75 9.36
C THR A 85 1.30 0.94 8.33
N TYR A 86 0.94 1.06 7.05
CA TYR A 86 1.43 0.16 5.99
C TYR A 86 2.89 0.39 5.63
N VAL A 87 3.40 1.62 5.65
CA VAL A 87 4.81 1.90 5.32
C VAL A 87 5.78 1.18 6.27
N PRO A 88 5.75 1.41 7.59
CA PRO A 88 6.68 0.74 8.49
C PRO A 88 6.44 -0.77 8.53
N LEU A 89 5.18 -1.22 8.45
CA LEU A 89 4.86 -2.65 8.41
C LEU A 89 5.55 -3.33 7.22
N LEU A 90 5.27 -2.88 6.00
CA LEU A 90 5.82 -3.51 4.80
C LEU A 90 7.35 -3.37 4.71
N LYS A 91 7.91 -2.27 5.23
CA LYS A 91 9.37 -2.11 5.29
C LYS A 91 10.01 -3.14 6.20
N ASN A 92 9.43 -3.40 7.38
CA ASN A 92 9.92 -4.42 8.31
C ASN A 92 9.77 -5.84 7.71
N GLU A 93 8.78 -6.04 6.85
CA GLU A 93 8.62 -7.27 6.06
C GLU A 93 9.60 -7.40 4.88
N GLY A 94 10.49 -6.42 4.68
CA GLY A 94 11.55 -6.50 3.67
C GLY A 94 11.11 -6.08 2.26
N TYR A 95 9.93 -5.45 2.11
CA TYR A 95 9.51 -4.88 0.83
C TYR A 95 10.21 -3.54 0.54
N CYS A 96 10.45 -3.27 -0.75
CA CYS A 96 10.70 -1.90 -1.21
C CYS A 96 9.36 -1.19 -1.39
N VAL A 97 9.07 -0.22 -0.51
CA VAL A 97 7.76 0.47 -0.46
C VAL A 97 7.86 1.84 -1.11
N PHE A 98 6.95 2.13 -2.02
CA PHE A 98 6.86 3.41 -2.73
C PHE A 98 5.43 3.95 -2.71
N THR A 99 5.29 5.27 -2.64
CA THR A 99 3.99 5.94 -2.64
C THR A 99 4.13 7.39 -3.09
N THR A 100 3.08 7.92 -3.73
CA THR A 100 3.05 9.28 -4.27
C THR A 100 1.71 9.92 -3.95
N THR A 101 1.73 11.24 -3.70
CA THR A 101 0.52 12.03 -3.68
C THR A 101 0.12 12.32 -5.13
N TYR A 102 -1.01 11.78 -5.56
CA TYR A 102 -1.55 12.00 -6.91
C TYR A 102 -2.83 12.82 -6.84
N GLY A 103 -3.23 13.45 -7.95
CA GLY A 103 -4.49 14.18 -8.04
C GLY A 103 -4.60 15.34 -7.05
N ALA A 104 -3.48 15.85 -6.53
CA ALA A 104 -3.44 17.07 -5.74
C ALA A 104 -3.73 18.29 -6.62
N ILE A 105 -4.22 19.37 -6.03
CA ILE A 105 -4.45 20.60 -6.77
C ILE A 105 -3.12 21.24 -7.18
N LYS A 106 -2.91 21.33 -8.50
CA LYS A 106 -1.69 21.89 -9.08
C LYS A 106 -1.46 23.32 -8.60
N GLY A 107 -0.27 23.58 -8.06
CA GLY A 107 0.12 24.91 -7.58
C GLY A 107 -0.45 25.32 -6.23
N ALA A 108 -1.25 24.47 -5.57
CA ALA A 108 -1.73 24.77 -4.23
C ALA A 108 -0.56 24.82 -3.23
N PRO A 109 -0.54 25.77 -2.27
CA PRO A 109 0.46 25.77 -1.21
C PRO A 109 0.16 24.67 -0.18
N TRP A 110 1.17 24.29 0.60
CA TRP A 110 0.95 23.49 1.80
C TRP A 110 0.10 24.30 2.81
N PRO A 111 -0.84 23.67 3.56
CA PRO A 111 -1.13 22.22 3.62
C PRO A 111 -2.10 21.69 2.55
N ILE A 112 -2.64 22.53 1.66
CA ILE A 112 -3.63 22.11 0.65
C ILE A 112 -3.00 21.14 -0.36
N SER A 113 -1.72 21.31 -0.71
CA SER A 113 -0.99 20.38 -1.57
C SER A 113 -0.83 18.95 -1.01
N ALA A 114 -1.01 18.77 0.30
CA ALA A 114 -1.00 17.45 0.92
C ALA A 114 -2.33 16.71 0.74
N ILE A 115 -3.38 17.37 0.24
CA ILE A 115 -4.69 16.77 -0.01
C ILE A 115 -4.72 16.27 -1.46
N GLY A 116 -4.41 14.98 -1.64
CA GLY A 116 -4.44 14.30 -2.94
C GLY A 116 -5.81 13.73 -3.29
N GLY A 117 -5.90 13.12 -4.48
CA GLY A 117 -7.11 12.45 -4.95
C GLY A 117 -8.28 13.40 -5.16
N MET A 118 -8.01 14.67 -5.50
CA MET A 118 -9.01 15.71 -5.69
C MET A 118 -9.29 15.98 -7.17
N GLY A 119 -8.26 15.87 -8.03
CA GLY A 119 -8.38 16.05 -9.49
C GLY A 119 -8.99 14.84 -10.21
N LEU A 120 -9.23 14.98 -11.52
CA LEU A 120 -9.78 13.90 -12.36
C LEU A 120 -9.00 12.58 -12.20
N MET A 121 -9.72 11.47 -12.10
CA MET A 121 -9.14 10.16 -11.83
C MET A 121 -8.37 9.60 -13.03
N SER A 122 -8.74 10.02 -14.25
CA SER A 122 -8.02 9.67 -15.48
C SER A 122 -6.62 10.31 -15.56
N GLU A 123 -6.49 11.56 -15.12
CA GLU A 123 -5.19 12.25 -15.04
C GLU A 123 -4.36 11.73 -13.87
N SER A 124 -5.00 11.47 -12.72
CA SER A 124 -4.41 10.77 -11.58
C SER A 124 -3.79 9.42 -11.98
N ALA A 125 -4.45 8.66 -12.86
CA ALA A 125 -3.93 7.39 -13.38
C ALA A 125 -2.67 7.57 -14.25
N ARG A 126 -2.55 8.70 -14.98
CA ARG A 126 -1.32 9.02 -15.73
C ARG A 126 -0.18 9.39 -14.79
N GLU A 127 -0.44 10.19 -13.77
CA GLU A 127 0.55 10.52 -12.73
C GLU A 127 1.08 9.25 -12.06
N LEU A 128 0.17 8.34 -11.68
CA LEU A 128 0.53 7.04 -11.11
C LEU A 128 1.34 6.17 -12.10
N GLY A 129 0.95 6.13 -13.37
CA GLY A 129 1.69 5.37 -14.39
C GLY A 129 3.13 5.86 -14.58
N GLY A 130 3.33 7.18 -14.55
CA GLY A 130 4.67 7.78 -14.56
C GLY A 130 5.48 7.42 -13.31
N PHE A 131 4.84 7.44 -12.14
CA PHE A 131 5.46 7.01 -10.89
C PHE A 131 5.88 5.54 -10.91
N ILE A 132 5.00 4.63 -11.32
CA ILE A 132 5.29 3.19 -11.47
C ILE A 132 6.46 2.97 -12.42
N THR A 133 6.50 3.70 -13.54
CA THR A 133 7.60 3.64 -14.51
C THR A 133 8.93 4.01 -13.86
N LYS A 134 8.96 5.10 -13.08
CA LYS A 134 10.14 5.53 -12.33
C LYS A 134 10.59 4.48 -11.31
N VAL A 135 9.64 3.89 -10.56
CA VAL A 135 9.95 2.85 -9.56
C VAL A 135 10.57 1.62 -10.24
N LYS A 136 9.97 1.12 -11.32
CA LYS A 136 10.51 -0.02 -12.08
C LYS A 136 11.90 0.26 -12.63
N SER A 137 12.10 1.44 -13.22
CA SER A 137 13.41 1.88 -13.73
C SER A 137 14.49 1.92 -12.64
N THR A 138 14.14 2.39 -11.43
CA THR A 138 15.09 2.56 -10.34
C THR A 138 15.45 1.23 -9.66
N THR A 139 14.45 0.38 -9.46
CA THR A 139 14.59 -0.91 -8.77
C THR A 139 15.11 -2.01 -9.68
N GLY A 140 14.87 -1.90 -10.99
CA GLY A 140 15.13 -2.97 -11.97
C GLY A 140 14.01 -4.02 -12.04
N ALA A 141 12.90 -3.83 -11.31
CA ALA A 141 11.80 -4.77 -11.29
C ALA A 141 10.97 -4.71 -12.59
N SER A 142 10.56 -5.89 -13.08
CA SER A 142 9.70 -6.04 -14.25
C SER A 142 8.23 -5.75 -13.95
N LYS A 143 7.79 -5.99 -12.72
CA LYS A 143 6.43 -5.72 -12.22
C LYS A 143 6.46 -5.04 -10.86
N VAL A 144 5.31 -4.53 -10.44
CA VAL A 144 5.06 -4.02 -9.09
C VAL A 144 3.86 -4.74 -8.47
N ASP A 145 3.78 -4.73 -7.15
CA ASP A 145 2.57 -5.09 -6.40
C ASP A 145 1.87 -3.78 -5.98
N ILE A 146 0.55 -3.72 -6.07
CA ILE A 146 -0.24 -2.53 -5.73
C ILE A 146 -1.09 -2.80 -4.49
N ILE A 147 -1.10 -1.84 -3.56
CA ILE A 147 -2.10 -1.74 -2.50
C ILE A 147 -2.84 -0.41 -2.68
N GLY A 148 -4.12 -0.49 -3.01
CA GLY A 148 -5.01 0.67 -3.11
C GLY A 148 -5.94 0.77 -1.91
N HIS A 149 -6.25 1.99 -1.47
CA HIS A 149 -7.30 2.26 -0.49
C HIS A 149 -8.38 3.15 -1.10
N SER A 150 -9.66 2.80 -0.94
CA SER A 150 -10.79 3.63 -1.40
C SER A 150 -10.66 3.95 -2.90
N GLN A 151 -10.73 5.23 -3.30
CA GLN A 151 -10.42 5.70 -4.66
C GLN A 151 -9.13 5.12 -5.27
N GLY A 152 -8.10 4.90 -4.44
CA GLY A 152 -6.84 4.29 -4.85
C GLY A 152 -6.95 2.85 -5.33
N THR A 153 -8.13 2.21 -5.22
CA THR A 153 -8.39 0.88 -5.81
C THR A 153 -8.85 0.94 -7.26
N VAL A 154 -9.28 2.08 -7.79
CA VAL A 154 -9.78 2.18 -9.17
C VAL A 154 -8.92 3.09 -10.06
N VAL A 155 -8.14 4.01 -9.48
CA VAL A 155 -7.14 4.79 -10.23
C VAL A 155 -6.11 3.88 -10.92
N PRO A 156 -5.49 2.90 -10.23
CA PRO A 156 -4.54 2.00 -10.89
C PRO A 156 -5.21 1.05 -11.90
N ALA A 157 -6.50 0.74 -11.73
CA ALA A 157 -7.23 -0.07 -12.70
C ALA A 157 -7.33 0.62 -14.06
N TYR A 158 -7.53 1.94 -14.07
CA TYR A 158 -7.49 2.73 -15.31
C TYR A 158 -6.10 2.68 -15.97
N TYR A 159 -5.03 2.77 -15.18
CA TYR A 159 -3.66 2.60 -15.68
C TYR A 159 -3.43 1.22 -16.31
N VAL A 160 -3.84 0.16 -15.60
CA VAL A 160 -3.75 -1.23 -16.05
C VAL A 160 -4.48 -1.44 -17.37
N LYS A 161 -5.73 -0.99 -17.46
CA LYS A 161 -6.60 -1.27 -18.61
C LYS A 161 -6.36 -0.35 -19.81
N TYR A 162 -5.96 0.91 -19.59
CA TYR A 162 -6.00 1.94 -20.64
C TYR A 162 -4.70 2.71 -20.86
N LEU A 163 -3.71 2.55 -19.98
CA LEU A 163 -2.43 3.28 -20.07
C LEU A 163 -1.23 2.35 -20.16
N GLY A 164 -1.43 1.10 -20.61
CA GLY A 164 -0.36 0.12 -20.83
C GLY A 164 0.18 -0.54 -19.57
N GLY A 165 -0.54 -0.46 -18.44
CA GLY A 165 -0.10 -1.02 -17.17
C GLY A 165 -0.27 -2.52 -17.00
N LYS A 166 -0.98 -3.20 -17.91
CA LYS A 166 -1.35 -4.62 -17.82
C LYS A 166 -0.20 -5.55 -17.43
N ASP A 167 0.94 -5.42 -18.08
CA ASP A 167 2.10 -6.29 -17.83
C ASP A 167 3.06 -5.73 -16.76
N SER A 168 2.71 -4.60 -16.15
CA SER A 168 3.51 -3.95 -15.11
C SER A 168 3.09 -4.28 -13.68
N VAL A 169 1.98 -5.00 -13.49
CA VAL A 169 1.42 -5.33 -12.17
C VAL A 169 1.35 -6.84 -12.00
N ASP A 170 1.70 -7.34 -10.82
CA ASP A 170 1.58 -8.76 -10.49
C ASP A 170 0.43 -9.02 -9.52
N LYS A 171 0.45 -8.33 -8.37
CA LYS A 171 -0.60 -8.40 -7.35
C LYS A 171 -1.29 -7.06 -7.17
N TYR A 172 -2.59 -7.10 -6.97
CA TYR A 172 -3.46 -5.94 -6.80
C TYR A 172 -4.36 -6.15 -5.58
N VAL A 173 -3.98 -5.54 -4.47
CA VAL A 173 -4.70 -5.64 -3.20
C VAL A 173 -5.51 -4.36 -2.98
N SER A 174 -6.81 -4.51 -2.74
CA SER A 174 -7.76 -3.41 -2.60
C SER A 174 -8.36 -3.38 -1.21
N LEU A 175 -8.23 -2.24 -0.53
CA LEU A 175 -8.78 -1.95 0.79
C LEU A 175 -9.98 -1.02 0.63
N ALA A 176 -11.14 -1.40 1.17
CA ALA A 176 -12.40 -0.68 0.97
C ALA A 176 -12.64 -0.28 -0.52
N PRO A 177 -12.58 -1.24 -1.46
CA PRO A 177 -12.63 -0.93 -2.89
C PRO A 177 -13.92 -0.26 -3.33
N VAL A 178 -13.77 0.68 -4.27
CA VAL A 178 -14.88 1.45 -4.87
C VAL A 178 -15.17 1.00 -6.32
N TRP A 179 -15.02 -0.29 -6.62
CA TRP A 179 -15.12 -0.81 -8.00
C TRP A 179 -16.42 -0.43 -8.74
N ARG A 180 -17.54 -0.37 -8.03
CA ARG A 180 -18.86 0.04 -8.55
C ARG A 180 -19.25 1.47 -8.13
N GLY A 181 -18.31 2.23 -7.57
CA GLY A 181 -18.54 3.58 -7.08
C GLY A 181 -19.15 3.66 -5.69
N THR A 182 -19.54 4.88 -5.34
CA THR A 182 -20.17 5.24 -4.07
C THR A 182 -21.31 6.22 -4.31
N THR A 183 -22.38 6.12 -3.52
CA THR A 183 -23.50 7.08 -3.49
C THR A 183 -23.42 8.03 -2.30
N VAL A 184 -22.33 8.02 -1.54
CA VAL A 184 -22.14 8.79 -0.30
C VAL A 184 -21.37 10.07 -0.58
N ALA A 185 -21.64 11.12 0.21
CA ALA A 185 -21.09 12.45 -0.03
C ALA A 185 -19.57 12.52 0.18
N ALA A 186 -18.90 13.21 -0.74
CA ALA A 186 -17.45 13.47 -0.73
C ALA A 186 -16.89 14.03 0.59
N ALA A 187 -17.68 14.82 1.31
CA ALA A 187 -17.25 15.51 2.53
C ALA A 187 -16.84 14.53 3.65
N ASP A 188 -17.51 13.37 3.73
CA ASP A 188 -17.24 12.36 4.75
C ASP A 188 -15.87 11.70 4.56
N ALA A 189 -15.43 11.53 3.31
CA ALA A 189 -14.11 10.99 2.98
C ALA A 189 -12.95 11.95 3.30
N ILE A 190 -13.16 13.26 3.10
CA ILE A 190 -12.08 14.27 3.12
C ILE A 190 -11.96 14.95 4.51
N GLY A 191 -13.07 15.01 5.26
CA GLY A 191 -13.17 15.74 6.53
C GLY A 191 -12.10 15.41 7.58
N PRO A 192 -11.76 14.13 7.84
CA PRO A 192 -10.71 13.78 8.81
C PRO A 192 -9.34 14.38 8.47
N PHE A 193 -8.92 14.34 7.21
CA PHE A 193 -7.64 14.90 6.77
C PHE A 193 -7.62 16.42 6.83
N VAL A 194 -8.70 17.07 6.40
CA VAL A 194 -8.85 18.53 6.48
C VAL A 194 -8.69 19.02 7.91
N ARG A 195 -9.38 18.38 8.87
CA ARG A 195 -9.24 18.71 10.30
C ARG A 195 -7.85 18.40 10.82
N GLY A 196 -7.30 17.22 10.50
CA GLY A 196 -5.99 16.79 10.98
C GLY A 196 -4.81 17.63 10.48
N LEU A 197 -4.96 18.24 9.29
CA LEU A 197 -3.99 19.17 8.71
C LEU A 197 -4.26 20.64 9.08
N GLY A 198 -5.30 20.93 9.88
CA GLY A 198 -5.66 22.30 10.26
C GLY A 198 -6.21 23.17 9.12
N VAL A 199 -6.73 22.55 8.06
CA VAL A 199 -7.34 23.24 6.90
C VAL A 199 -8.79 23.59 7.24
N ARG A 200 -9.25 24.79 6.87
CA ARG A 200 -10.67 25.15 7.00
C ARG A 200 -11.47 24.63 5.81
N PRO A 201 -12.73 24.18 6.00
CA PRO A 201 -13.55 23.63 4.91
C PRO A 201 -13.69 24.55 3.69
N GLU A 202 -13.74 25.87 3.89
CA GLU A 202 -13.88 26.86 2.80
C GLU A 202 -12.62 26.97 1.93
N GLN A 203 -11.49 26.43 2.41
CA GLN A 203 -10.22 26.37 1.68
C GLN A 203 -10.07 25.09 0.87
N VAL A 204 -11.00 24.13 1.02
CA VAL A 204 -10.95 22.85 0.32
C VAL A 204 -11.46 23.06 -1.11
N PRO A 205 -10.63 22.79 -2.13
CA PRO A 205 -11.01 22.97 -3.52
C PRO A 205 -12.05 21.94 -3.96
N LEU A 206 -12.74 22.22 -5.07
CA LEU A 206 -13.73 21.32 -5.66
C LEU A 206 -13.11 19.92 -5.91
N CYS A 207 -13.74 18.89 -5.36
CA CYS A 207 -13.35 17.50 -5.61
C CYS A 207 -13.88 17.02 -6.95
N GLN A 208 -13.06 17.04 -7.99
CA GLN A 208 -13.40 16.48 -9.30
C GLN A 208 -13.48 14.96 -9.26
N ALA A 209 -12.56 14.30 -8.56
CA ALA A 209 -12.56 12.84 -8.41
C ALA A 209 -13.86 12.30 -7.81
N CYS A 210 -14.50 13.09 -6.94
CA CYS A 210 -15.75 12.70 -6.30
C CYS A 210 -16.90 12.53 -7.32
N PHE A 211 -16.87 13.24 -8.45
CA PHE A 211 -17.81 13.00 -9.56
C PHE A 211 -17.44 11.76 -10.38
N ASP A 212 -16.16 11.42 -10.47
CA ASP A 212 -15.70 10.20 -11.15
C ASP A 212 -16.01 8.92 -10.33
N LEU A 213 -16.26 9.05 -9.03
CA LEU A 213 -16.65 7.98 -8.11
C LEU A 213 -18.16 7.65 -8.11
N ASP A 214 -18.98 8.46 -8.80
CA ASP A 214 -20.40 8.16 -8.98
C ASP A 214 -20.59 6.86 -9.80
N PRO A 215 -21.47 5.93 -9.40
CA PRO A 215 -21.67 4.66 -10.12
C PRO A 215 -22.01 4.81 -11.61
N GLY A 216 -22.62 5.93 -12.04
CA GLY A 216 -22.93 6.24 -13.43
C GLY A 216 -21.81 6.97 -14.19
N ALA A 217 -20.74 7.38 -13.49
CA ALA A 217 -19.65 8.15 -14.06
C ALA A 217 -18.99 7.43 -15.25
N ALA A 218 -18.58 8.21 -16.24
CA ALA A 218 -17.88 7.68 -17.41
C ALA A 218 -16.59 6.96 -17.03
N PHE A 219 -15.89 7.43 -15.99
CA PHE A 219 -14.69 6.79 -15.47
C PHE A 219 -14.95 5.37 -14.99
N LEU A 220 -15.91 5.16 -14.08
CA LEU A 220 -16.21 3.83 -13.54
C LEU A 220 -16.84 2.89 -14.58
N ARG A 221 -17.67 3.41 -15.49
CA ARG A 221 -18.15 2.63 -16.64
C ARG A 221 -16.99 2.11 -17.48
N LYS A 222 -15.97 2.95 -17.70
CA LYS A 222 -14.75 2.56 -18.40
C LYS A 222 -13.92 1.55 -17.60
N VAL A 223 -13.75 1.72 -16.29
CA VAL A 223 -13.07 0.69 -15.46
C VAL A 223 -13.79 -0.67 -15.51
N ALA A 224 -15.12 -0.68 -15.57
CA ALA A 224 -15.93 -1.90 -15.66
C ALA A 224 -15.98 -2.53 -17.07
N ASP A 225 -15.60 -1.79 -18.11
CA ASP A 225 -15.67 -2.23 -19.51
C ASP A 225 -14.76 -3.44 -19.77
N GLY A 226 -15.30 -4.49 -20.37
CA GLY A 226 -14.62 -5.79 -20.51
C GLY A 226 -14.39 -6.54 -19.19
N GLY A 227 -14.99 -6.11 -18.08
CA GLY A 227 -14.83 -6.70 -16.74
C GLY A 227 -13.78 -5.98 -15.88
N TYR A 228 -13.88 -6.15 -14.56
CA TYR A 228 -13.05 -5.44 -13.58
C TYR A 228 -11.59 -5.91 -13.51
N TYR A 229 -11.31 -7.14 -13.95
CA TYR A 229 -10.06 -7.85 -13.62
C TYR A 229 -9.32 -8.31 -14.87
N GLU A 230 -8.02 -8.04 -14.94
CA GLU A 230 -7.14 -8.57 -15.99
C GLU A 230 -6.65 -9.98 -15.62
N PRO A 231 -6.67 -10.97 -16.55
CA PRO A 231 -6.29 -12.35 -16.23
C PRO A 231 -4.86 -12.56 -15.71
N GLY A 232 -3.93 -11.65 -16.06
CA GLY A 232 -2.51 -11.73 -15.69
C GLY A 232 -2.15 -11.17 -14.31
N ILE A 233 -3.14 -10.66 -13.56
CA ILE A 233 -2.96 -10.00 -12.26
C ILE A 233 -3.74 -10.78 -11.19
N GLN A 234 -3.12 -10.98 -10.01
CA GLN A 234 -3.80 -11.56 -8.85
C GLN A 234 -4.48 -10.46 -8.04
N TYR A 235 -5.81 -10.51 -7.92
CA TYR A 235 -6.60 -9.52 -7.19
C TYR A 235 -7.05 -10.05 -5.84
N THR A 236 -6.87 -9.24 -4.80
CA THR A 236 -7.49 -9.46 -3.49
C THR A 236 -8.27 -8.22 -3.09
N ASN A 237 -9.59 -8.34 -2.97
CA ASN A 237 -10.45 -7.27 -2.50
C ASN A 237 -10.86 -7.53 -1.06
N ILE A 238 -10.66 -6.55 -0.19
CA ILE A 238 -10.97 -6.63 1.21
C ILE A 238 -11.96 -5.51 1.51
N ALA A 239 -13.20 -5.88 1.82
CA ALA A 239 -14.26 -4.95 2.17
C ALA A 239 -14.72 -5.18 3.62
N THR A 240 -15.44 -4.22 4.18
CA THR A 240 -16.01 -4.31 5.52
C THR A 240 -17.52 -4.14 5.49
N ARG A 241 -18.25 -4.87 6.33
CA ARG A 241 -19.71 -4.71 6.49
C ARG A 241 -20.08 -3.36 7.11
N HIS A 242 -19.10 -2.70 7.74
CA HIS A 242 -19.26 -1.40 8.40
C HIS A 242 -18.85 -0.23 7.51
N ASP A 243 -18.68 -0.45 6.20
CA ASP A 243 -18.31 0.60 5.26
C ASP A 243 -19.43 1.63 5.15
N GLU A 244 -19.14 2.86 5.56
CA GLU A 244 -20.05 3.98 5.56
C GLU A 244 -19.96 4.82 4.28
N LEU A 245 -18.96 4.58 3.42
CA LEU A 245 -18.77 5.31 2.17
C LEU A 245 -19.13 4.47 0.95
N VAL A 246 -18.79 3.18 0.93
CA VAL A 246 -19.16 2.25 -0.14
C VAL A 246 -20.39 1.49 0.31
N VAL A 247 -21.56 2.06 0.03
CA VAL A 247 -22.84 1.47 0.44
C VAL A 247 -23.63 1.03 -0.79
N PRO A 248 -23.99 -0.25 -0.90
CA PRO A 248 -23.63 -1.35 0.00
C PRO A 248 -22.18 -1.85 -0.19
N TYR A 249 -21.54 -2.36 0.87
CA TYR A 249 -20.11 -2.73 0.86
C TYR A 249 -19.69 -3.72 -0.23
N TRP A 250 -20.62 -4.57 -0.71
CA TRP A 250 -20.36 -5.52 -1.78
C TRP A 250 -20.19 -4.86 -3.15
N TYR A 251 -20.37 -3.54 -3.27
CA TYR A 251 -19.94 -2.75 -4.44
C TYR A 251 -18.42 -2.84 -4.66
N GLY A 252 -17.66 -3.05 -3.58
CA GLY A 252 -16.23 -3.33 -3.63
C GLY A 252 -15.88 -4.81 -3.91
N LEU A 253 -16.85 -5.71 -4.03
CA LEU A 253 -16.59 -7.14 -4.19
C LEU A 253 -17.20 -7.71 -5.48
N PRO A 254 -16.98 -7.11 -6.67
CA PRO A 254 -17.48 -7.72 -7.89
C PRO A 254 -16.86 -9.13 -8.06
N PRO A 255 -17.65 -10.12 -8.50
CA PRO A 255 -17.14 -11.47 -8.72
C PRO A 255 -16.12 -11.47 -9.85
N GLY A 256 -15.21 -12.43 -9.83
CA GLY A 256 -14.15 -12.58 -10.83
C GLY A 256 -13.75 -14.03 -11.08
N GLY A 257 -12.70 -14.21 -11.87
CA GLY A 257 -12.14 -15.53 -12.18
C GLY A 257 -11.30 -16.11 -11.03
N LYS A 258 -10.53 -17.16 -11.32
CA LYS A 258 -9.66 -17.84 -10.34
C LYS A 258 -8.56 -16.94 -9.74
N ASN A 259 -8.25 -15.84 -10.41
CA ASN A 259 -7.27 -14.84 -9.99
C ASN A 259 -7.86 -13.77 -9.06
N VAL A 260 -9.10 -13.91 -8.58
CA VAL A 260 -9.78 -12.92 -7.74
C VAL A 260 -10.21 -13.55 -6.43
N ARG A 261 -9.83 -12.90 -5.33
CA ARG A 261 -10.24 -13.26 -3.97
C ARG A 261 -10.97 -12.09 -3.32
N ASN A 262 -12.21 -12.34 -2.89
CA ASN A 262 -13.01 -11.38 -2.13
C ASN A 262 -13.03 -11.79 -0.65
N ILE A 263 -12.76 -10.83 0.23
CA ILE A 263 -12.69 -11.01 1.68
C ILE A 263 -13.58 -9.97 2.35
N VAL A 264 -14.38 -10.40 3.32
CA VAL A 264 -15.08 -9.51 4.23
C VAL A 264 -14.39 -9.55 5.58
N VAL A 265 -14.00 -8.40 6.11
CA VAL A 265 -13.20 -8.31 7.36
C VAL A 265 -13.84 -9.09 8.50
N GLN A 266 -15.16 -9.00 8.66
CA GLN A 266 -15.90 -9.62 9.75
C GLN A 266 -16.04 -11.15 9.61
N ASP A 267 -15.68 -11.74 8.46
CA ASP A 267 -15.71 -13.19 8.29
C ASP A 267 -14.65 -13.83 9.18
N GLY A 268 -15.09 -14.64 10.15
CA GLY A 268 -14.22 -15.22 11.18
C GLY A 268 -13.80 -14.25 12.28
N CYS A 269 -14.37 -13.04 12.35
CA CYS A 269 -14.22 -12.11 13.47
C CYS A 269 -15.36 -11.09 13.52
N SER A 270 -16.52 -11.48 14.05
CA SER A 270 -17.71 -10.62 14.09
C SER A 270 -17.59 -9.42 15.04
N VAL A 271 -16.53 -9.35 15.84
CA VAL A 271 -16.25 -8.24 16.77
C VAL A 271 -15.33 -7.17 16.18
N ASP A 272 -14.83 -7.38 14.96
CA ASP A 272 -14.02 -6.39 14.26
C ASP A 272 -14.93 -5.34 13.62
N TYR A 273 -14.92 -4.13 14.19
CA TYR A 273 -15.72 -2.99 13.73
C TYR A 273 -14.95 -2.07 12.75
N THR A 274 -13.92 -2.57 12.06
CA THR A 274 -13.17 -1.79 11.07
C THR A 274 -14.14 -1.18 10.07
N GLU A 275 -14.19 0.14 9.94
CA GLU A 275 -14.98 0.86 8.93
C GLU A 275 -14.08 1.28 7.75
N HIS A 276 -14.59 2.10 6.82
CA HIS A 276 -13.91 2.43 5.56
C HIS A 276 -12.45 2.89 5.75
N ALA A 277 -12.23 3.94 6.53
CA ALA A 277 -10.92 4.53 6.78
C ALA A 277 -10.01 3.60 7.59
N GLY A 278 -10.58 2.93 8.60
CA GLY A 278 -9.91 1.97 9.46
C GLY A 278 -9.27 0.81 8.69
N MET A 279 -9.71 0.50 7.47
CA MET A 279 -9.07 -0.52 6.62
C MET A 279 -7.59 -0.24 6.36
N ALA A 280 -7.23 1.04 6.27
CA ALA A 280 -5.84 1.48 6.10
C ALA A 280 -5.07 1.62 7.43
N GLY A 281 -5.70 1.36 8.57
CA GLY A 281 -5.09 1.38 9.91
C GLY A 281 -5.17 0.07 10.71
N SER A 282 -6.08 -0.84 10.33
CA SER A 282 -6.41 -2.05 11.07
C SER A 282 -5.37 -3.16 10.90
N ARG A 283 -5.00 -3.80 12.02
CA ARG A 283 -4.07 -4.93 12.02
C ARG A 283 -4.63 -6.14 11.31
N ARG A 284 -5.92 -6.42 11.48
CA ARG A 284 -6.59 -7.56 10.81
C ARG A 284 -6.50 -7.39 9.29
N THR A 285 -6.84 -6.22 8.79
CA THR A 285 -6.76 -5.88 7.37
C THR A 285 -5.34 -5.97 6.86
N ALA A 286 -4.36 -5.43 7.61
CA ALA A 286 -2.96 -5.51 7.24
C ALA A 286 -2.47 -6.96 7.11
N TYR A 287 -2.94 -7.90 7.95
CA TYR A 287 -2.56 -9.30 7.85
C TYR A 287 -3.20 -10.01 6.64
N PHE A 288 -4.40 -9.61 6.22
CA PHE A 288 -4.93 -10.06 4.93
C PHE A 288 -4.07 -9.58 3.76
N VAL A 289 -3.58 -8.33 3.81
CA VAL A 289 -2.66 -7.79 2.79
C VAL A 289 -1.34 -8.56 2.77
N LEU A 290 -0.72 -8.83 3.91
CA LEU A 290 0.51 -9.63 3.97
C LEU A 290 0.32 -11.02 3.35
N ASN A 291 -0.80 -11.68 3.65
CA ASN A 291 -1.13 -12.99 3.07
C ASN A 291 -1.42 -12.92 1.57
N ALA A 292 -1.90 -11.78 1.07
CA ALA A 292 -2.09 -11.56 -0.36
C ALA A 292 -0.76 -11.33 -1.08
N LEU A 293 0.18 -10.62 -0.44
CA LEU A 293 1.51 -10.34 -1.01
C LEU A 293 2.47 -11.54 -0.96
N ASP A 294 2.38 -12.38 0.06
CA ASP A 294 3.20 -13.58 0.26
C ASP A 294 2.33 -14.81 0.57
N PRO A 295 1.60 -15.35 -0.43
CA PRO A 295 0.68 -16.47 -0.23
C PRO A 295 1.37 -17.79 0.11
N GLU A 296 2.69 -17.90 -0.15
CA GLU A 296 3.50 -19.08 0.20
C GLU A 296 3.82 -19.15 1.70
N HIS A 297 3.74 -18.02 2.42
CA HIS A 297 4.03 -17.93 3.85
C HIS A 297 2.88 -17.26 4.62
N PRO A 298 1.68 -17.87 4.62
CA PRO A 298 0.50 -17.25 5.20
C PRO A 298 0.62 -17.11 6.72
N ARG A 299 0.13 -16.00 7.22
CA ARG A 299 0.06 -15.65 8.64
C ARG A 299 -1.34 -15.87 9.18
N ARG A 300 -1.40 -16.19 10.47
CA ARG A 300 -2.66 -16.20 11.21
C ARG A 300 -3.20 -14.78 11.32
N VAL A 301 -4.39 -14.56 10.76
CA VAL A 301 -5.08 -13.27 10.83
C VAL A 301 -5.66 -13.06 12.24
N PRO A 302 -5.34 -11.96 12.94
CA PRO A 302 -5.82 -11.71 14.31
C PRO A 302 -7.32 -11.35 14.30
N CYS A 303 -8.02 -11.69 15.38
CA CYS A 303 -9.38 -11.24 15.63
C CYS A 303 -9.39 -10.35 16.87
N GLU A 304 -9.70 -9.07 16.67
CA GLU A 304 -9.72 -8.05 17.71
C GLU A 304 -10.83 -7.03 17.44
N ARG A 305 -11.25 -6.32 18.49
CA ARG A 305 -12.12 -5.14 18.34
C ARG A 305 -11.27 -3.98 17.88
N VAL A 306 -11.80 -3.14 17.00
CA VAL A 306 -11.09 -1.96 16.51
C VAL A 306 -11.97 -0.73 16.50
N ALA A 307 -11.38 0.42 16.84
CA ALA A 307 -12.05 1.68 17.02
C ALA A 307 -12.48 2.25 15.66
N PRO A 308 -13.71 2.80 15.55
CA PRO A 308 -14.15 3.50 14.36
C PRO A 308 -13.17 4.62 13.94
N PHE A 309 -13.13 4.92 12.65
CA PHE A 309 -12.31 5.95 11.98
C PHE A 309 -10.79 5.76 12.02
N THR A 310 -10.28 4.98 12.96
CA THR A 310 -8.84 4.79 13.17
C THR A 310 -8.39 3.39 12.84
N GLY A 311 -9.22 2.37 13.06
CA GLY A 311 -8.82 0.97 12.96
C GLY A 311 -7.89 0.51 14.09
N SER A 312 -7.72 1.32 15.15
CA SER A 312 -6.87 0.96 16.29
C SER A 312 -7.54 -0.07 17.22
N PRO A 313 -6.80 -1.05 17.76
CA PRO A 313 -7.38 -2.01 18.70
C PRO A 313 -7.80 -1.33 20.02
N PHE A 314 -8.87 -1.82 20.66
CA PHE A 314 -9.33 -1.39 21.98
C PHE A 314 -9.97 -2.51 22.80
#